data_AF-A0A8T5LF08-F1
#
_entry.id   AF-A0A8T5LF08-F1
#
_cell.length_a   1.000
_cell.length_b   1.000
_cell.length_c   1.000
_cell.angle_alpha   90.00
_cell.angle_beta   90.00
_cell.angle_gamma   90.00
#
_symmetry.space_group_name_H-M   'P 1'
#
loop_
_entity.id
_entity.type
_entity.pdbx_description
1 polymer ?
#
loop_
_entity_poly.entity_id
_entity_poly.type
_entity_poly.pdbx_seq_one_letter_code
_entity_poly.pdbx_strand_id
1 'polypeptide(L)' 'MDKKQFVITKKIAKQGKNTIIVVPKVLQEELTKGTLVKLTIDVLKSK' A
#
# COMPACT_ATOMS: atom_id res chain seq x y z
N MET A 1 15.47 12.23 11.70
CA MET A 1 14.46 11.18 11.46
C MET A 1 14.36 11.01 9.97
N ASP A 2 14.94 9.93 9.44
CA ASP A 2 14.94 9.68 8.00
C ASP A 2 13.54 9.29 7.55
N LYS A 3 12.94 10.14 6.71
CA LYS A 3 11.66 9.86 6.07
C LYS A 3 11.92 8.85 4.96
N LYS A 4 11.61 7.58 5.20
CA LYS A 4 11.60 6.55 4.15
C LYS A 4 10.33 6.69 3.32
N GLN A 5 10.49 6.79 2.00
CA GLN A 5 9.37 6.81 1.05
C GLN A 5 9.45 5.59 0.15
N PHE A 6 8.33 4.88 0.02
CA PHE A 6 8.19 3.74 -0.88
C PHE A 6 7.10 4.05 -1.90
N VAL A 7 7.41 3.81 -3.18
CA VAL A 7 6.44 3.90 -4.27
C VAL A 7 6.16 2.48 -4.75
N ILE A 8 4.89 2.06 -4.69
CA ILE A 8 4.46 0.72 -5.07
C ILE A 8 3.47 0.83 -6.21
N THR A 9 3.84 0.33 -7.38
CA THR A 9 2.90 0.13 -8.47
C THR A 9 2.33 -1.28 -8.37
N LYS A 10 1.07 -1.38 -7.92
CA LYS A 10 0.36 -2.65 -7.82
C LYS A 10 -1.03 -2.52 -8.43
N LYS A 11 -1.50 -3.61 -9.03
CA LYS A 11 -2.92 -3.75 -9.35
C LYS A 11 -3.69 -3.96 -8.07
N ILE A 12 -4.86 -3.33 -8.02
CA ILE A 12 -5.82 -3.51 -6.94
C ILE A 12 -6.34 -4.95 -6.96
N ALA A 13 -6.37 -5.58 -5.80
CA ALA A 13 -6.90 -6.94 -5.63
C ALA A 13 -8.32 -6.88 -5.06
N LYS A 14 -9.04 -8.00 -5.20
CA LYS A 14 -10.38 -8.18 -4.63
C LYS A 14 -10.36 -9.36 -3.68
N GLN A 15 -10.82 -9.15 -2.45
CA GLN A 15 -10.99 -10.20 -1.46
C GLN A 15 -12.44 -10.17 -0.96
N GLY A 16 -13.22 -11.16 -1.40
CA GLY A 16 -14.66 -11.18 -1.17
C GLY A 16 -15.37 -9.97 -1.78
N LYS A 17 -16.09 -9.21 -0.95
CA LYS A 17 -16.75 -7.95 -1.32
C LYS A 17 -15.81 -6.74 -1.26
N ASN A 18 -14.62 -6.89 -0.70
CA ASN A 18 -13.71 -5.78 -0.44
C ASN A 18 -12.67 -5.64 -1.55
N THR A 19 -12.38 -4.39 -1.88
CA THR A 19 -11.27 -3.99 -2.73
C THR A 19 -10.07 -3.69 -1.83
N ILE A 20 -8.95 -4.37 -2.06
CA ILE A 20 -7.78 -4.32 -1.17
C ILE A 20 -6.50 -3.99 -1.95
N ILE A 21 -5.59 -3.29 -1.27
CA ILE A 21 -4.20 -3.09 -1.73
C ILE A 21 -3.33 -4.07 -0.93
N VAL A 22 -2.76 -5.05 -1.62
CA VAL A 22 -1.88 -6.04 -0.98
C VAL A 22 -0.49 -5.43 -0.82
N VAL A 23 -0.07 -5.26 0.43
CA VAL A 23 1.25 -4.75 0.80
C VAL A 23 2.30 -5.86 0.61
N PRO A 24 3.38 -5.63 -0.15
CA PRO A 24 4.49 -6.57 -0.29
C PRO A 24 5.17 -6.90 1.05
N LYS A 25 5.61 -8.16 1.21
CA LYS A 25 6.28 -8.66 2.42
C LYS A 25 7.51 -7.84 2.83
N VAL A 26 8.23 -7.27 1.86
CA VAL A 26 9.42 -6.42 2.10
C VAL A 26 9.11 -5.15 2.89
N LEU A 27 7.85 -4.71 2.93
CA LEU A 27 7.42 -3.55 3.72
C LEU A 27 6.81 -3.94 5.07
N GLN A 28 6.66 -5.23 5.34
CA GLN A 28 6.03 -5.72 6.56
C GLN A 28 6.85 -5.41 7.81
N GLU A 29 8.17 -5.31 7.67
CA GLU A 29 9.10 -4.92 8.75
C GLU A 29 8.96 -3.45 9.14
N GLU A 30 8.57 -2.58 8.19
CA GLU A 30 8.35 -1.15 8.44
C GLU A 30 6.89 -0.88 8.85
N LEU A 31 5.95 -1.67 8.34
CA LEU A 31 4.51 -1.59 8.59
C LEU A 31 4.10 -2.51 9.74
N THR A 32 4.68 -2.28 10.91
CA THR A 32 4.33 -2.98 12.14
C THR A 32 2.96 -2.53 12.69
N LYS A 33 2.41 -3.31 13.62
CA LYS A 33 1.12 -3.02 14.25
C LYS A 33 1.21 -1.69 15.00
N GLY A 34 0.33 -0.75 14.66
CA GLY A 34 0.29 0.59 15.26
C GLY A 34 1.03 1.66 14.46
N THR A 35 1.69 1.30 13.35
CA THR A 35 2.29 2.28 12.46
C THR A 35 1.21 3.07 11.71
N LEU A 36 1.20 4.39 11.90
CA LEU A 36 0.38 5.30 11.12
C LEU A 36 1.12 5.66 9.84
N VAL A 37 0.53 5.35 8.68
CA VAL A 37 1.12 5.66 7.37
C VAL A 37 0.24 6.57 6.53
N LYS A 38 0.88 7.47 5.79
CA LYS A 38 0.22 8.28 4.76
C LYS A 38 0.21 7.49 3.46
N LEU A 39 -0.98 7.13 2.98
CA LEU A 39 -1.17 6.61 1.63
C LEU A 39 -1.47 7.76 0.66
N THR A 40 -0.91 7.70 -0.54
CA THR A 40 -1.26 8.55 -1.67
C THR A 40 -1.54 7.63 -2.85
N ILE A 41 -2.72 7.74 -3.45
CA ILE A 41 -3.21 6.83 -4.48
C ILE A 41 -3.47 7.64 -5.74
N ASP A 42 -2.68 7.40 -6.77
CA ASP A 42 -2.89 7.94 -8.10
C ASP A 42 -3.46 6.84 -9.01
N VAL A 43 -4.66 7.06 -9.54
CA VAL A 43 -5.32 6.10 -10.45
C VAL A 43 -4.75 6.30 -11.86
N LEU A 44 -3.78 5.45 -12.22
CA LEU A 44 -3.00 5.63 -13.47
C LEU A 44 -3.78 5.32 -14.75
N LYS A 45 -4.81 4.46 -14.68
CA LYS A 45 -5.75 4.19 -15.77
C LYS A 45 -7.11 3.81 -15.18
N SER A 46 -8.11 4.66 -15.35
CA SER A 46 -9.51 4.28 -15.24
C SER A 46 -9.96 3.64 -16.54
N LYS A 47 -10.81 2.62 -16.44
CA LYS A 47 -11.59 2.12 -17.57
C LYS A 47 -12.74 3.07 -17.87
#